data_AF-A0A968AFI4-F1
#
_entry.id   AF-A0A968AFI4-F1
#
_cell.length_a   1.000
_cell.length_b   1.000
_cell.length_c   1.000
_cell.angle_alpha   90.00
_cell.angle_beta   90.00
_cell.angle_gamma   90.00
#
_symmetry.space_group_name_H-M   'P 1'
#
loop_
_entity.id
_entity.type
_entity.pdbx_description
1 polymer ?
#
loop_
_entity_poly.entity_id
_entity_poly.type
_entity_poly.pdbx_seq_one_letter_code
_entity_poly.pdbx_strand_id
1 'polypeptide(L)'
;DSIDAFSWARKAGFSNISIDLIMNLPNQNLDQWKKDLQICEGLDPEHISIYSLIIEEGTPFQQWINRGWLNPPDDDIGADLFQYSIDYL
;
A
#
# COMPACT_ATOMS: atom_id res chain seq x y z
N ASP A 1 -15.10 0.16 -1.92
CA ASP A 1 -14.53 0.74 -3.17
C ASP A 1 -13.53 -0.19 -3.85
N SER A 2 -12.26 -0.27 -3.45
CA SER A 2 -11.27 -1.11 -4.18
C SER A 2 -11.57 -2.62 -4.16
N ILE A 3 -12.03 -3.14 -3.01
CA ILE A 3 -12.45 -4.54 -2.86
C ILE A 3 -13.64 -4.87 -3.77
N ASP A 4 -14.61 -3.95 -3.85
CA ASP A 4 -15.77 -4.10 -4.73
C ASP A 4 -15.36 -4.06 -6.19
N ALA A 5 -14.46 -3.15 -6.57
CA ALA A 5 -13.92 -3.04 -7.92
C ALA A 5 -13.22 -4.33 -8.36
N PHE A 6 -12.38 -4.92 -7.50
CA PHE A 6 -11.77 -6.22 -7.74
C PHE A 6 -12.83 -7.30 -7.96
N SER A 7 -13.81 -7.36 -7.05
CA SER A 7 -14.91 -8.34 -7.12
C SER A 7 -15.73 -8.20 -8.41
N TRP A 8 -15.97 -6.97 -8.86
CA TRP A 8 -16.69 -6.70 -10.12
C TRP A 8 -15.86 -7.09 -11.34
N ALA A 9 -14.56 -6.79 -11.36
CA ALA A 9 -13.67 -7.20 -12.43
C ALA A 9 -13.65 -8.74 -12.56
N ARG A 10 -13.52 -9.46 -11.44
CA ARG A 10 -13.55 -10.93 -11.45
C ARG A 10 -14.90 -11.46 -11.96
N LYS A 11 -16.03 -10.88 -11.51
CA LYS A 11 -17.38 -11.23 -11.99
C LYS A 11 -17.61 -10.93 -13.48
N ALA A 12 -16.95 -9.91 -14.02
CA ALA A 12 -17.01 -9.57 -15.43
C ALA A 12 -16.18 -10.51 -16.33
N GLY A 13 -15.43 -11.46 -15.74
CA GLY A 13 -14.65 -12.46 -16.45
C GLY A 13 -13.17 -12.08 -16.65
N PHE A 14 -12.68 -11.01 -16.01
CA PHE A 14 -11.25 -10.74 -15.96
C PHE A 14 -10.58 -11.79 -15.05
N SER A 15 -9.62 -12.53 -15.61
CA SER A 15 -8.88 -13.57 -14.90
C SER A 15 -7.43 -13.19 -14.61
N ASN A 16 -7.00 -11.99 -14.99
CA ASN A 16 -5.66 -11.47 -14.74
C ASN A 16 -5.79 -10.05 -14.20
N ILE A 17 -5.73 -9.92 -12.88
CA ILE A 17 -5.98 -8.69 -12.12
C ILE A 17 -4.79 -8.51 -11.19
N SER A 18 -4.17 -7.32 -11.25
CA SER A 18 -3.12 -6.92 -10.31
C SER A 18 -3.67 -6.03 -9.20
N ILE A 19 -3.00 -6.05 -8.05
CA ILE A 19 -3.21 -5.09 -6.96
C ILE A 19 -1.88 -4.39 -6.69
N ASP A 20 -1.93 -3.06 -6.72
CA ASP A 20 -0.77 -2.21 -6.44
C ASP A 20 -0.96 -1.56 -5.06
N LEU A 21 0.01 -1.76 -4.18
CA LEU A 21 0.02 -1.22 -2.83
C LEU A 21 1.13 -0.20 -2.66
N ILE A 22 0.83 0.86 -1.89
CA ILE A 22 1.80 1.84 -1.43
C ILE A 22 1.98 1.64 0.07
N MET A 23 3.18 1.26 0.49
CA MET A 23 3.61 1.17 1.89
C MET A 23 4.37 2.44 2.31
N ASN A 24 4.74 2.51 3.59
CA ASN A 24 5.40 3.66 4.20
C ASN A 24 4.53 4.94 4.13
N LEU A 25 3.21 4.78 4.29
CA LEU A 25 2.32 5.91 4.40
C LEU A 25 2.53 6.62 5.75
N PRO A 26 2.24 7.93 5.84
CA PRO A 26 2.40 8.70 7.07
C PRO A 26 1.59 8.10 8.23
N ASN A 27 2.26 7.84 9.35
CA ASN A 27 1.71 7.18 10.54
C ASN A 27 1.22 5.73 10.32
N GLN A 28 1.59 5.10 9.20
CA GLN A 28 1.35 3.67 8.99
C GLN A 28 2.20 2.86 9.98
N ASN A 29 1.65 1.77 10.48
CA ASN A 29 2.38 0.82 11.30
C ASN A 29 2.28 -0.61 10.74
N LEU A 30 3.13 -1.48 11.28
CA LEU A 30 3.25 -2.87 10.85
C LEU A 30 1.94 -3.67 10.96
N ASP A 31 1.13 -3.43 11.99
CA ASP A 31 -0.13 -4.16 12.17
C ASP A 31 -1.21 -3.75 11.16
N GLN A 32 -1.21 -2.48 10.73
CA GLN A 32 -2.06 -2.03 9.62
C GLN A 32 -1.61 -2.67 8.32
N TRP A 33 -0.31 -2.65 8.05
CA TRP A 33 0.26 -3.23 6.83
C TRP A 33 0.01 -4.74 6.71
N LYS A 34 0.15 -5.48 7.82
CA LYS A 34 -0.23 -6.90 7.92
C LYS A 34 -1.66 -7.15 7.47
N LYS A 35 -2.60 -6.31 7.91
CA LYS A 35 -4.01 -6.42 7.54
C LYS A 35 -4.22 -6.13 6.06
N ASP A 36 -3.52 -5.13 5.52
CA ASP A 36 -3.60 -4.80 4.09
C ASP A 36 -3.13 -5.99 3.22
N LEU A 37 -2.01 -6.62 3.58
CA LEU A 37 -1.50 -7.81 2.89
C LEU A 37 -2.45 -9.01 3.01
N GLN A 38 -3.01 -9.26 4.20
CA GLN A 38 -4.00 -10.33 4.41
C GLN A 38 -5.26 -10.12 3.57
N ILE A 39 -5.73 -8.87 3.44
CA ILE A 39 -6.88 -8.54 2.59
C ILE A 39 -6.53 -8.80 1.13
N CYS A 40 -5.35 -8.38 0.66
CA CYS A 40 -4.94 -8.58 -0.72
C CYS A 40 -4.76 -10.04 -1.08
N GLU A 41 -4.10 -10.82 -0.21
CA GLU A 41 -3.97 -12.28 -0.38
C GLU A 41 -5.36 -12.95 -0.42
N GLY A 42 -6.27 -12.54 0.46
CA GLY A 42 -7.64 -13.09 0.48
C GLY A 42 -8.47 -12.78 -0.76
N LEU A 43 -8.08 -11.80 -1.58
CA LEU A 43 -8.67 -11.53 -2.89
C LEU A 43 -8.12 -12.43 -4.00
N ASP A 44 -6.99 -13.10 -3.76
CA ASP A 44 -6.30 -14.00 -4.69
C ASP A 44 -6.05 -13.34 -6.07
N PRO A 45 -5.34 -12.20 -6.14
CA PRO A 45 -4.96 -11.57 -7.40
C PRO A 45 -3.84 -12.36 -8.11
N GLU A 46 -3.73 -12.17 -9.41
CA GLU A 46 -2.65 -12.82 -10.19
C GLU A 46 -1.28 -12.14 -9.98
N HIS A 47 -1.27 -10.89 -9.51
CA HIS A 47 -0.05 -10.13 -9.26
C HIS A 47 -0.24 -9.11 -8.15
N ILE A 48 0.75 -8.99 -7.27
CA ILE A 48 0.81 -7.94 -6.24
C ILE A 48 2.09 -7.13 -6.47
N SER A 49 1.95 -5.81 -6.55
CA SER A 49 3.08 -4.87 -6.60
C SER A 49 3.09 -4.01 -5.35
N ILE A 50 4.27 -3.84 -4.75
CA ILE A 50 4.44 -3.04 -3.53
C ILE A 50 5.47 -1.94 -3.80
N TYR A 51 5.09 -0.71 -3.49
CA TYR A 51 5.93 0.48 -3.64
C TYR A 51 6.01 1.23 -2.31
N SER A 52 7.17 1.78 -1.98
CA SER A 52 7.28 2.72 -0.85
C SER A 52 6.81 4.11 -1.30
N LEU A 53 6.09 4.83 -0.44
CA LEU A 53 5.73 6.22 -0.69
C LEU A 53 7.00 7.08 -0.80
N ILE A 54 7.13 7.81 -1.90
CA ILE A 54 8.17 8.81 -2.12
C ILE A 54 7.52 10.20 -2.09
N ILE A 55 8.07 11.11 -1.29
CA ILE A 55 7.59 12.49 -1.21
C ILE A 55 8.25 13.32 -2.32
N GLU A 56 7.48 13.58 -3.37
CA GLU A 56 7.93 14.37 -4.52
C GLU A 56 7.70 15.87 -4.35
N GLU A 57 8.56 16.67 -4.98
CA GLU A 57 8.46 18.14 -4.95
C GLU A 57 7.18 18.64 -5.63
N GLY A 58 6.55 19.66 -5.03
CA GLY A 58 5.33 20.28 -5.55
C GLY A 58 4.04 19.52 -5.25
N THR A 59 4.13 18.33 -4.64
CA THR A 59 2.96 17.52 -4.29
C THR A 59 2.22 18.07 -3.06
N PRO A 60 0.91 17.77 -2.91
CA PRO A 60 0.18 18.05 -1.69
C PRO A 60 0.84 17.44 -0.44
N PHE A 61 1.42 16.25 -0.55
CA PHE A 61 2.14 15.59 0.54
C PHE A 61 3.32 16.44 1.04
N GLN A 62 4.16 16.93 0.13
CA GLN A 62 5.25 17.84 0.50
C GLN A 62 4.72 19.11 1.19
N GLN A 63 3.66 19.71 0.65
CA GLN A 63 3.04 20.92 1.23
C GLN A 63 2.47 20.66 2.63
N TRP A 64 1.85 19.51 2.86
CA TRP A 64 1.30 19.13 4.17
C TRP A 64 2.38 18.85 5.21
N ILE A 65 3.48 18.20 4.80
CA ILE A 65 4.66 17.99 5.65
C ILE A 65 5.27 19.34 6.04
N ASN A 66 5.48 20.24 5.07
CA ASN A 66 6.04 21.58 5.32
C ASN A 66 5.17 22.43 6.26
N ARG A 67 3.85 22.20 6.26
CA ARG A 67 2.90 22.87 7.17
C ARG A 67 2.77 22.18 8.53
N GLY A 68 3.45 21.05 8.74
CA GLY A 68 3.34 20.23 9.95
C GLY A 68 1.98 19.54 10.12
N TRP A 69 1.20 19.41 9.05
CA TRP A 69 -0.10 18.72 9.09
C TRP A 69 0.04 17.21 9.00
N LEU A 70 1.19 16.73 8.54
CA LEU A 70 1.46 15.34 8.28
C LEU A 70 2.94 15.08 8.58
N ASN A 71 3.23 13.95 9.22
CA ASN A 71 4.60 13.53 9.48
C ASN A 71 5.21 12.95 8.21
N PRO A 72 6.50 13.21 7.93
CA PRO A 72 7.18 12.49 6.85
C PRO A 72 7.15 10.98 7.13
N PRO A 73 7.23 10.14 6.08
CA PRO A 73 7.47 8.71 6.24
C PRO A 73 8.71 8.45 7.09
N ASP A 74 8.72 7.33 7.82
CA ASP A 74 9.81 6.91 8.70
C ASP A 74 10.58 5.77 8.03
N ASP A 75 11.87 5.94 7.82
CA ASP A 75 12.72 4.97 7.13
C ASP A 75 12.86 3.65 7.89
N ASP A 76 12.88 3.68 9.23
CA ASP A 76 12.98 2.48 10.06
C ASP A 76 11.69 1.66 9.96
N ILE A 77 10.53 2.33 10.04
CA ILE A 77 9.23 1.70 9.81
C ILE A 77 9.18 1.15 8.37
N GLY A 78 9.58 1.96 7.38
CA GLY A 78 9.60 1.54 5.97
C GLY A 78 10.43 0.27 5.74
N ALA A 79 11.58 0.14 6.40
CA ALA A 79 12.41 -1.06 6.36
C ALA A 79 11.70 -2.29 6.96
N ASP A 80 11.05 -2.13 8.12
CA ASP A 80 10.28 -3.20 8.74
C ASP A 80 9.09 -3.65 7.87
N LEU A 81 8.36 -2.71 7.27
CA LEU A 81 7.27 -3.01 6.35
C LEU A 81 7.75 -3.76 5.11
N PHE A 82 8.87 -3.32 4.53
CA PHE A 82 9.47 -3.97 3.36
C PHE A 82 9.92 -5.39 3.69
N GLN A 83 10.68 -5.58 4.77
CA GLN A 83 11.15 -6.89 5.20
C GLN A 83 9.98 -7.85 5.44
N TYR A 84 8.94 -7.38 6.16
CA TYR A 84 7.74 -8.19 6.38
C TYR A 84 7.04 -8.58 5.06
N SER A 85 6.99 -7.67 4.09
CA SER A 85 6.37 -7.95 2.79
C SER A 85 7.08 -9.07 2.04
N ILE A 86 8.41 -9.08 2.06
CA ILE A 86 9.24 -10.13 1.44
C ILE A 86 9.06 -11.47 2.15
N ASP A 87 8.91 -11.46 3.47
CA ASP A 87 8.77 -12.70 4.25
C ASP A 87 7.36 -13.30 4.15
N TYR A 88 6.34 -12.47 3.88
CA TYR A 88 4.93 -12.87 3.87
C TYR A 88 4.44 -13.38 2.50
N LEU A 89 4.84 -12.73 1.41
CA LEU A 89 4.41 -13.04 0.03
C LEU A 89 5.39 -13.96 -0.69
#